data_AF-A0A973EEY6-F1
#
_entry.id   AF-A0A973EEY6-F1
#
_cell.length_a   1.000
_cell.length_b   1.000
_cell.length_c   1.000
_cell.angle_alpha   90.00
_cell.angle_beta   90.00
_cell.angle_gamma   90.00
#
_symmetry.space_group_name_H-M   'P 1'
#
loop_
_entity.id
_entity.type
_entity.pdbx_description
1 polymer ?
#
loop_
_entity_poly.entity_id
_entity_poly.type
_entity_poly.pdbx_seq_one_letter_code
_entity_poly.pdbx_strand_id
1 'polypeptide(L)'
;MSTPRLHLLTHPSAREACFPELLPGDWLLLADQGVLLLQGGHRWPEHIQLACLQADCAARGLPVPEGVHSLTDDAWVALVARHEQVLSWL
;
A
#
# COMPACT_ATOMS: atom_id res chain seq x y z
N MET A 1 18.69 -10.58 -8.47
CA MET A 1 17.84 -9.69 -7.64
C MET A 1 16.43 -9.84 -8.19
N SER A 2 15.42 -10.04 -7.34
CA SER A 2 14.03 -10.14 -7.79
C SER A 2 13.52 -8.77 -8.24
N THR A 3 12.68 -8.72 -9.27
CA THR A 3 11.97 -7.49 -9.66
C THR A 3 11.01 -7.10 -8.52
N PRO A 4 11.00 -5.83 -8.08
CA PRO A 4 10.02 -5.35 -7.10
C PRO A 4 8.59 -5.57 -7.57
N ARG A 5 7.72 -5.99 -6.65
CA ARG A 5 6.30 -6.25 -6.89
C ARG A 5 5.44 -5.17 -6.23
N LEU A 6 4.24 -4.98 -6.75
CA LEU A 6 3.22 -4.13 -6.14
C LEU A 6 2.20 -4.99 -5.39
N HIS A 7 2.02 -4.76 -4.11
CA HIS A 7 0.99 -5.37 -3.28
C HIS A 7 -0.14 -4.35 -3.10
N LEU A 8 -1.35 -4.67 -3.55
CA LEU A 8 -2.56 -3.88 -3.33
C LEU A 8 -3.35 -4.49 -2.17
N LEU A 9 -3.46 -3.77 -1.06
CA LEU A 9 -4.21 -4.22 0.11
C LEU A 9 -5.46 -3.34 0.30
N THR A 10 -6.62 -3.94 0.10
CA THR A 10 -7.91 -3.21 0.10
C THR A 10 -8.68 -3.33 1.41
N HIS A 11 -8.33 -4.29 2.27
CA HIS A 11 -9.00 -4.48 3.56
C HIS A 11 -8.00 -4.83 4.69
N PRO A 12 -8.15 -4.30 5.91
CA PRO A 12 -7.22 -4.55 7.01
C PRO A 12 -7.06 -6.03 7.39
N SER A 13 -8.09 -6.85 7.20
CA SER A 13 -8.03 -8.29 7.51
C SER A 13 -7.03 -9.06 6.64
N ALA A 14 -6.72 -8.57 5.45
CA ALA A 14 -5.78 -9.23 4.54
C ALA A 14 -4.31 -9.03 4.95
N ARG A 15 -4.05 -8.18 5.96
CA ARG A 15 -2.71 -7.88 6.48
C ARG A 15 -1.91 -9.12 6.85
N GLU A 16 -2.52 -10.05 7.57
CA GLU A 16 -1.81 -11.23 8.09
C GLU A 16 -1.34 -12.16 6.97
N ALA A 17 -2.07 -12.22 5.86
CA ALA A 17 -1.67 -12.95 4.66
C ALA A 17 -0.68 -12.15 3.79
N CYS A 18 -0.85 -10.83 3.69
CA CYS A 18 -0.04 -9.98 2.82
C CYS A 18 1.39 -9.75 3.37
N PHE A 19 1.53 -9.47 4.67
CA PHE A 19 2.79 -8.99 5.23
C PHE A 19 3.95 -10.00 5.13
N PRO A 20 3.74 -11.32 5.36
CA PRO A 20 4.79 -12.32 5.20
C PRO A 20 5.34 -12.43 3.77
N GLU A 21 4.57 -12.00 2.78
CA GLU A 21 4.92 -12.12 1.36
C GLU A 21 5.68 -10.89 0.84
N LEU A 22 5.82 -9.83 1.64
CA LEU A 22 6.56 -8.63 1.26
C LEU A 22 8.07 -8.92 1.24
N LEU A 23 8.74 -8.54 0.15
CA LEU A 23 10.18 -8.66 -0.02
C LEU A 23 10.85 -7.27 -0.06
N PRO A 24 12.17 -7.20 0.20
CA PRO A 24 12.92 -5.95 0.05
C PRO A 24 12.75 -5.32 -1.34
N GLY A 25 12.35 -4.04 -1.35
CA GLY A 25 12.11 -3.25 -2.54
C GLY A 25 10.66 -3.25 -3.04
N ASP A 26 9.81 -4.15 -2.55
CA ASP A 26 8.39 -4.20 -2.93
C ASP A 26 7.65 -2.91 -2.54
N TRP A 27 6.56 -2.64 -3.25
CA TRP A 27 5.61 -1.58 -2.94
C TRP A 27 4.37 -2.17 -2.27
N LEU A 28 3.89 -1.54 -1.20
CA LEU A 28 2.59 -1.80 -0.61
C LEU A 28 1.70 -0.56 -0.83
N LEU A 29 0.60 -0.74 -1.55
CA LEU A 29 -0.43 0.27 -1.76
C LEU A 29 -1.66 -0.07 -0.93
N LEU A 30 -2.02 0.84 -0.02
CA LEU A 30 -3.26 0.80 0.74
C LEU A 30 -4.36 1.51 -0.06
N ALA A 31 -5.46 0.82 -0.31
CA ALA A 31 -6.64 1.35 -0.99
C ALA A 31 -7.91 0.92 -0.24
N ASP A 32 -9.04 1.52 -0.59
CA ASP A 32 -10.35 1.29 0.03
C ASP A 32 -10.26 1.25 1.56
N GLN A 33 -10.63 0.15 2.23
CA GLN A 33 -10.58 0.03 3.69
C GLN A 33 -9.16 -0.25 4.21
N GLY A 34 -8.22 -0.65 3.35
CA GLY A 34 -6.83 -0.90 3.70
C GLY A 34 -6.14 0.33 4.28
N VAL A 35 -6.56 1.54 3.88
CA VAL A 35 -6.03 2.80 4.42
C VAL A 35 -6.30 2.97 5.92
N LEU A 36 -7.27 2.24 6.49
CA LEU A 36 -7.52 2.23 7.94
C LEU A 36 -6.31 1.70 8.73
N LEU A 37 -5.42 0.91 8.12
CA LEU A 37 -4.17 0.48 8.75
C LEU A 37 -3.21 1.65 9.04
N LEU A 38 -3.42 2.82 8.46
CA LEU A 38 -2.67 4.03 8.83
C LEU A 38 -3.02 4.50 10.25
N GLN A 39 -4.20 4.15 10.75
CA GLN A 39 -4.65 4.42 12.12
C GLN A 39 -4.25 3.24 13.02
N GLY A 40 -3.12 3.32 13.72
CA GLY A 40 -2.86 2.26 14.71
C GLY A 40 -1.44 2.11 15.23
N GLY A 41 -0.50 3.00 14.89
CA GLY A 41 0.88 2.89 15.35
C GLY A 41 1.54 1.56 14.96
N HIS A 42 1.01 0.90 13.91
CA HIS A 42 1.57 -0.35 13.42
C HIS A 42 2.98 -0.11 12.88
N ARG A 43 3.85 -1.11 13.07
CA ARG A 43 5.16 -1.11 12.43
C ARG A 43 5.01 -1.59 11.00
N TRP A 44 5.45 -0.75 10.08
CA TRP A 44 5.58 -1.08 8.67
C TRP A 44 6.93 -1.77 8.44
N PRO A 45 7.03 -2.72 7.50
CA PRO A 45 8.33 -3.27 7.14
C PRO A 45 9.22 -2.17 6.55
N GLU A 46 10.41 -1.97 7.12
CA GLU A 46 11.31 -0.86 6.74
C GLU A 46 11.92 -1.03 5.33
N HIS A 47 11.83 -2.24 4.76
CA HIS A 47 12.44 -2.60 3.49
C HIS A 47 11.49 -2.43 2.28
N ILE A 48 10.28 -1.92 2.49
CA ILE A 48 9.29 -1.68 1.41
C ILE A 48 9.07 -0.19 1.17
N GLN A 49 8.45 0.13 0.05
CA GLN A 49 7.86 1.44 -0.21
C GLN A 49 6.37 1.40 0.16
N LEU A 50 5.91 2.34 0.98
CA LEU A 50 4.52 2.37 1.44
C LEU A 50 3.76 3.53 0.80
N ALA A 51 2.62 3.22 0.19
CA ALA A 51 1.74 4.19 -0.44
C ALA A 51 0.29 4.01 0.01
N CYS A 52 -0.52 5.07 -0.14
CA CYS A 52 -1.96 5.04 0.05
C CYS A 52 -2.67 5.84 -1.02
N LEU A 53 -3.91 5.47 -1.34
CA LEU A 53 -4.76 6.30 -2.19
C LEU A 53 -5.29 7.52 -1.42
N GLN A 54 -5.01 8.70 -1.98
CA GLN A 54 -5.39 9.98 -1.40
C GLN A 54 -6.91 10.09 -1.24
N ALA A 55 -7.67 9.65 -2.25
CA ALA A 55 -9.13 9.70 -2.23
C ALA A 55 -9.72 8.87 -1.08
N ASP A 56 -9.16 7.68 -0.82
CA ASP A 56 -9.63 6.78 0.24
C ASP A 56 -9.31 7.29 1.64
N CYS A 57 -8.11 7.85 1.82
CA CYS A 57 -7.74 8.55 3.06
C CYS A 57 -8.68 9.74 3.29
N ALA A 58 -8.91 10.56 2.27
CA ALA A 58 -9.77 11.74 2.35
C ALA A 58 -11.23 11.38 2.69
N ALA A 59 -11.78 10.34 2.04
CA ALA A 59 -13.14 9.85 2.29
C ALA A 59 -13.35 9.37 3.73
N ARG A 60 -12.29 8.93 4.40
CA ARG A 60 -12.30 8.44 5.79
C ARG A 60 -11.76 9.46 6.80
N GLY A 61 -11.39 10.67 6.35
CA GLY A 61 -10.82 11.71 7.20
C GLY A 61 -9.46 11.33 7.81
N LEU A 62 -8.67 10.50 7.12
CA LEU A 62 -7.38 10.03 7.60
C LEU A 62 -6.26 10.98 7.17
N PRO A 63 -5.42 11.47 8.11
CA PRO A 63 -4.17 12.11 7.74
C PRO A 63 -3.21 11.06 7.18
N VAL A 64 -2.44 11.44 6.16
CA VAL A 64 -1.36 10.60 5.63
C VAL A 64 -0.11 10.81 6.49
N PRO A 65 0.45 9.76 7.12
CA PRO A 65 1.66 9.88 7.93
C PRO A 65 2.89 10.30 7.10
N GLU A 66 3.87 10.91 7.77
CA GLU A 66 5.19 11.17 7.16
C GLU A 66 5.85 9.85 6.72
N GLY A 67 6.49 9.86 5.54
CA GLY A 67 7.10 8.67 4.94
C GLY A 67 6.15 7.76 4.16
N VAL A 68 4.84 8.06 4.15
CA VAL A 68 3.85 7.36 3.29
C VAL A 68 3.60 8.17 2.02
N HIS A 69 3.72 7.54 0.86
CA HIS A 69 3.39 8.17 -0.41
C HIS A 69 1.87 8.29 -0.57
N SER A 70 1.35 9.53 -0.61
CA SER A 70 -0.05 9.78 -0.97
C SER A 70 -0.18 9.83 -2.49
N LEU A 71 -0.96 8.92 -3.08
CA LEU A 71 -1.13 8.79 -4.52
C LEU A 71 -2.52 9.24 -4.96
N THR A 72 -2.57 9.96 -6.08
CA THR A 72 -3.80 10.17 -6.85
C THR A 72 -4.14 8.92 -7.67
N ASP A 73 -5.34 8.85 -8.22
CA ASP A 73 -5.74 7.75 -9.11
C ASP A 73 -4.81 7.63 -10.34
N ASP A 74 -4.44 8.77 -10.95
CA ASP A 74 -3.49 8.81 -12.07
C ASP A 74 -2.11 8.28 -11.66
N ALA A 75 -1.62 8.65 -10.48
CA ALA A 75 -0.34 8.18 -9.95
C ALA A 75 -0.37 6.68 -9.63
N TRP A 76 -1.51 6.17 -9.16
CA TRP A 76 -1.72 4.74 -8.95
C TRP A 76 -1.71 3.96 -10.27
N VAL A 77 -2.44 4.41 -11.29
CA VAL A 77 -2.42 3.78 -12.62
C VAL A 77 -0.99 3.74 -13.17
N ALA A 78 -0.25 4.84 -13.05
CA ALA A 78 1.15 4.88 -13.45
C ALA A 78 2.05 3.93 -12.63
N LEU A 79 1.78 3.77 -11.33
CA LEU A 79 2.52 2.83 -10.47
C LEU A 79 2.28 1.38 -10.90
N VAL A 80 1.03 1.00 -11.14
CA VAL A 80 0.66 -0.33 -11.66
C VAL A 80 1.35 -0.60 -12.98
N ALA A 81 1.34 0.36 -13.91
CA ALA A 81 1.97 0.21 -15.21
C ALA A 81 3.51 0.02 -15.16
N ARG A 82 4.17 0.41 -14.07
CA ARG A 82 5.63 0.24 -13.87
C ARG A 82 6.01 -1.11 -13.29
N HIS A 83 5.08 -1.85 -12.69
CA HIS A 83 5.36 -3.11 -12.04
C HIS A 83 4.93 -4.27 -12.93
N GLU A 84 5.81 -5.26 -13.09
CA GLU A 84 5.51 -6.47 -13.87
C GLU A 84 4.50 -7.38 -13.16
N GLN A 85 4.40 -7.26 -11.83
CA GLN A 85 3.51 -8.07 -11.00
C GLN A 85 2.76 -7.20 -9.99
N VAL A 86 1.45 -7.42 -9.94
CA VAL A 86 0.55 -6.84 -8.95
C VAL A 86 -0.16 -7.96 -8.20
N LEU A 87 -0.01 -8.00 -6.89
CA LEU A 87 -0.65 -8.97 -5.99
C LEU A 87 -1.77 -8.25 -5.23
N SER A 88 -3.02 -8.65 -5.45
CA SER A 88 -4.17 -8.09 -4.73
C SER A 88 -4.56 -8.93 -3.52
N TRP A 89 -4.74 -8.26 -2.40
CA TRP A 89 -5.09 -8.82 -1.09
C TRP A 89 -6.43 -8.23 -0.66
N LEU A 90 -7.47 -9.07 -0.68
CA LEU A 90 -8.87 -8.72 -0.42
C LEU A 90 -9.32 -9.11 0.99
#